data_AF-A0A2V6BJ19-F1
#
_entry.id   AF-A0A2V6BJ19-F1
#
_cell.length_a   1.000
_cell.length_b   1.000
_cell.length_c   1.000
_cell.angle_alpha   90.00
_cell.angle_beta   90.00
_cell.angle_gamma   90.00
#
_symmetry.space_group_name_H-M   'P 1'
#
loop_
_entity.id
_entity.type
_entity.pdbx_description
1 polymer ?
#
loop_
_entity_poly.entity_id
_entity_poly.type
_entity_poly.pdbx_seq_one_letter_code
_entity_poly.pdbx_strand_id
1 'polypeptide(L)'
;MIRFTATIETLGINPCIQIPARVTRYFGKRGYVPVTVYLQSGEVPSNLVPIGGGVQRLYINAAMLRCTDSRIGDRVSIGLELDASDRSLKAPDHLLGTLSARPLAESRWKSLAPSKRKEIIRYISTGKSNATRNRNVARLLRILESKSGAGVLCGIRITDRRDSRLTSR
;
A
#
# COMPACT_ATOMS: atom_id res chain seq x y z
N MET A 1 7.34 -18.15 10.03
CA MET A 1 6.84 -18.66 8.72
C MET A 1 5.87 -19.86 8.89
N ILE A 2 4.79 -19.91 8.12
CA ILE A 2 3.83 -21.04 8.02
C ILE A 2 3.74 -21.55 6.57
N ARG A 3 3.71 -22.87 6.35
CA ARG A 3 3.65 -23.49 5.02
C ARG A 3 2.36 -24.26 4.78
N PHE A 4 1.89 -24.27 3.54
CA PHE A 4 0.72 -25.05 3.11
C PHE A 4 0.74 -25.25 1.59
N THR A 5 -0.06 -26.20 1.11
CA THR A 5 -0.35 -26.34 -0.31
C THR A 5 -1.74 -25.79 -0.63
N ALA A 6 -1.87 -25.18 -1.80
CA ALA A 6 -3.15 -24.70 -2.31
C ALA A 6 -3.14 -24.66 -3.84
N THR A 7 -4.33 -24.63 -4.42
CA THR A 7 -4.51 -24.53 -5.88
C THR A 7 -4.59 -23.07 -6.28
N ILE A 8 -3.94 -22.71 -7.39
CA ILE A 8 -4.10 -21.39 -8.01
C ILE A 8 -5.45 -21.35 -8.71
N GLU A 9 -6.36 -20.53 -8.20
CA GLU A 9 -7.69 -20.29 -8.76
C GLU A 9 -7.75 -18.96 -9.47
N THR A 10 -8.83 -18.69 -10.21
CA THR A 10 -9.06 -17.38 -10.84
C THR A 10 -10.31 -16.74 -10.26
N LEU A 11 -10.20 -15.49 -9.85
CA LEU A 11 -11.33 -14.64 -9.49
C LEU A 11 -11.48 -13.52 -10.53
N GLY A 12 -12.42 -13.70 -11.46
CA GLY A 12 -12.56 -12.83 -12.62
C GLY A 12 -11.36 -13.01 -13.56
N ILE A 13 -10.50 -11.99 -13.65
CA ILE A 13 -9.25 -12.03 -14.44
C ILE A 13 -8.00 -12.27 -13.57
N ASN A 14 -8.14 -12.29 -12.24
CA ASN A 14 -6.99 -12.27 -11.33
C ASN A 14 -6.73 -13.67 -10.72
N PRO A 15 -5.54 -14.26 -10.93
CA PRO A 15 -5.13 -15.48 -10.24
C PRO A 15 -5.00 -15.25 -8.73
N CYS A 16 -5.47 -16.20 -7.93
CA CYS A 16 -5.48 -16.08 -6.48
C CYS A 16 -5.46 -17.45 -5.77
N ILE A 17 -5.17 -17.41 -4.48
CA ILE A 17 -5.17 -18.56 -3.59
C ILE A 17 -5.98 -18.21 -2.35
N GLN A 18 -6.95 -19.06 -2.03
CA GLN A 18 -7.68 -18.96 -0.78
C GLN A 18 -6.78 -19.41 0.38
N ILE A 19 -6.63 -18.54 1.38
CA ILE A 19 -5.80 -18.85 2.54
C ILE A 19 -6.60 -19.73 3.51
N PRO A 20 -6.10 -20.93 3.87
CA PRO A 20 -6.77 -21.78 4.84
C PRO A 20 -7.01 -21.05 6.16
N ALA A 21 -8.14 -21.32 6.83
CA ALA A 21 -8.50 -20.65 8.08
C ALA A 21 -7.41 -20.77 9.16
N ARG A 22 -6.70 -21.91 9.22
CA ARG A 22 -5.56 -22.11 10.13
C ARG A 22 -4.41 -21.11 9.90
N VAL A 23 -4.17 -20.72 8.65
CA VAL A 23 -3.11 -19.78 8.28
C VAL A 23 -3.54 -18.35 8.59
N THR A 24 -4.79 -18.01 8.33
CA THR A 24 -5.34 -16.70 8.74
C THR A 24 -5.28 -16.54 10.27
N ARG A 25 -5.63 -17.60 11.02
CA ARG A 25 -5.55 -17.61 12.49
C ARG A 25 -4.10 -17.51 13.00
N TYR A 26 -3.15 -18.16 12.34
CA TYR A 26 -1.73 -18.08 12.68
C TYR A 26 -1.22 -16.64 12.74
N PHE A 27 -1.65 -15.78 11.80
CA PHE A 27 -1.25 -14.37 11.82
C PHE A 27 -2.01 -13.52 12.84
N GLY A 28 -3.19 -13.94 13.30
CA GLY A 28 -3.98 -13.23 14.31
C GLY A 28 -4.40 -11.80 13.94
N LYS A 29 -4.21 -11.38 12.67
CA LYS A 29 -4.47 -10.02 12.19
C LYS A 29 -5.70 -9.98 11.30
N ARG A 30 -6.58 -9.02 11.56
CA ARG A 30 -7.72 -8.68 10.69
C ARG A 30 -7.30 -7.67 9.63
N GLY A 31 -7.99 -7.68 8.49
CA GLY A 31 -7.70 -6.74 7.40
C GLY A 31 -6.56 -7.21 6.49
N TYR A 32 -5.86 -6.24 5.90
CA TYR A 32 -4.69 -6.51 5.07
C TYR A 32 -3.50 -6.94 5.92
N VAL A 33 -2.83 -8.03 5.54
CA VAL A 33 -1.66 -8.54 6.26
C VAL A 33 -0.45 -8.56 5.32
N PRO A 34 0.57 -7.71 5.55
CA PRO A 34 1.78 -7.73 4.74
C PRO A 34 2.55 -9.01 5.03
N VAL A 35 2.94 -9.71 3.97
CA VAL A 35 3.63 -10.99 4.03
C VAL A 35 4.74 -11.10 3.01
N THR A 36 5.79 -11.84 3.34
CA THR A 36 6.72 -12.40 2.36
C THR A 36 6.20 -13.78 1.95
N VAL A 37 6.01 -13.97 0.64
CA VAL A 37 5.54 -15.22 0.05
C VAL A 37 6.73 -16.00 -0.46
N TYR A 38 6.98 -17.15 0.14
CA TYR A 38 8.03 -18.09 -0.24
C TYR A 38 7.46 -19.13 -1.22
N LEU A 39 8.06 -19.19 -2.40
CA LEU A 39 7.71 -20.05 -3.52
C LEU A 39 8.92 -20.95 -3.87
N GLN A 40 8.79 -21.82 -4.87
CA GLN A 40 9.83 -22.82 -5.18
C GLN A 40 11.19 -22.19 -5.51
N SER A 41 11.21 -21.16 -6.35
CA SER A 41 12.46 -20.54 -6.82
C SER A 41 12.68 -19.10 -6.31
N GLY A 42 11.94 -18.66 -5.29
CA GLY A 42 12.18 -17.34 -4.71
C GLY A 42 11.15 -16.88 -3.70
N GLU A 43 11.33 -15.65 -3.23
CA GLU A 43 10.41 -14.95 -2.34
C GLU A 43 9.87 -13.67 -2.97
N VAL A 44 8.58 -13.41 -2.79
CA VAL A 44 7.93 -12.21 -3.31
C VAL A 44 7.12 -11.55 -2.21
N PRO A 45 7.33 -10.27 -1.91
CA PRO A 45 6.50 -9.60 -0.94
C PRO A 45 5.10 -9.28 -1.47
N SER A 46 4.11 -9.39 -0.60
CA SER A 46 2.70 -9.21 -0.95
C SER A 46 1.85 -8.85 0.26
N ASN A 47 0.53 -8.76 0.04
CA ASN A 47 -0.45 -8.60 1.10
C ASN A 47 -1.52 -9.69 0.98
N LEU A 48 -1.88 -10.28 2.13
CA LEU A 48 -3.12 -11.01 2.25
C LEU A 48 -4.28 -10.02 2.30
N VAL A 49 -5.32 -10.27 1.52
CA VAL A 49 -6.49 -9.41 1.37
C VAL A 49 -7.67 -10.05 2.11
N PRO A 50 -8.37 -9.30 2.99
CA PRO A 50 -9.56 -9.83 3.66
C PRO A 50 -10.70 -9.98 2.66
N ILE A 51 -11.41 -11.11 2.68
CA ILE A 51 -12.56 -11.36 1.80
C ILE A 51 -13.88 -11.54 2.56
N GLY A 52 -13.91 -11.15 3.84
CA GLY A 52 -15.04 -11.39 4.74
C GLY A 52 -14.96 -12.76 5.44
N GLY A 53 -15.85 -13.00 6.42
CA GLY A 53 -15.93 -14.30 7.11
C GLY A 53 -14.69 -14.70 7.94
N GLY A 54 -13.78 -13.76 8.22
CA GLY A 54 -12.54 -14.04 8.97
C GLY A 54 -11.48 -14.80 8.17
N VAL A 55 -11.62 -14.88 6.83
CA VAL A 55 -10.64 -15.49 5.94
C VAL A 55 -9.98 -14.45 5.04
N GLN A 56 -8.82 -14.82 4.52
CA GLN A 56 -8.00 -13.98 3.64
C GLN A 56 -7.70 -14.69 2.32
N ARG A 57 -7.27 -13.92 1.34
CA ARG A 57 -6.86 -14.38 0.02
C ARG A 57 -5.52 -13.78 -0.35
N LEU A 58 -4.70 -14.55 -1.04
CA LEU A 58 -3.49 -14.06 -1.68
C LEU A 58 -3.74 -13.92 -3.18
N TYR A 59 -3.57 -12.72 -3.72
CA TYR A 59 -3.54 -12.54 -5.17
C TYR A 59 -2.15 -12.88 -5.70
N ILE A 60 -2.10 -13.66 -6.78
CA ILE A 60 -0.86 -14.13 -7.39
C ILE A 60 -0.53 -13.19 -8.55
N ASN A 61 0.57 -12.46 -8.41
CA ASN A 61 1.06 -11.56 -9.46
C ASN A 61 2.02 -12.29 -10.42
N ALA A 62 2.39 -11.62 -11.52
CA ALA A 62 3.28 -12.20 -12.51
C ALA A 62 4.67 -12.59 -11.96
N ALA A 63 5.17 -11.90 -10.92
CA ALA A 63 6.44 -12.28 -10.29
C ALA A 63 6.33 -13.61 -9.54
N MET A 64 5.21 -13.83 -8.85
CA MET A 64 4.95 -15.09 -8.15
C MET A 64 4.80 -16.26 -9.12
N LEU A 65 4.09 -16.09 -10.24
CA LEU A 65 3.95 -17.15 -11.26
C LEU A 65 5.31 -17.58 -11.81
N ARG A 66 6.22 -16.62 -12.06
CA ARG A 66 7.59 -16.92 -12.48
C ARG A 66 8.40 -17.69 -11.42
N CYS A 67 8.08 -17.53 -10.14
CA CYS A 67 8.74 -18.24 -9.05
C CYS A 67 8.21 -19.66 -8.79
N THR A 68 7.15 -20.09 -9.48
CA THR A 68 6.58 -21.44 -9.32
C THR A 68 6.55 -22.25 -10.61
N ASP A 69 6.82 -21.62 -11.76
CA ASP A 69 6.58 -22.19 -13.11
C ASP A 69 5.18 -22.84 -13.23
N SER A 70 4.21 -22.30 -12.49
CA SER A 70 2.87 -22.89 -12.36
C SER A 70 1.84 -22.06 -13.10
N ARG A 71 0.74 -22.71 -13.46
CA ARG A 71 -0.41 -22.15 -14.16
C ARG A 71 -1.62 -22.12 -13.24
N ILE A 72 -2.67 -21.45 -13.70
CA ILE A 72 -3.99 -21.54 -13.09
C ILE A 72 -4.42 -23.01 -13.08
N GLY A 73 -4.93 -23.49 -11.95
CA GLY A 73 -5.32 -24.88 -11.72
C GLY A 73 -4.23 -25.73 -11.06
N ASP A 74 -2.98 -25.28 -11.05
CA ASP A 74 -1.88 -26.05 -10.45
C ASP A 74 -1.89 -25.93 -8.93
N ARG A 75 -1.43 -27.01 -8.29
CA ARG A 75 -1.23 -27.06 -6.84
C ARG A 75 0.19 -26.65 -6.50
N VAL A 76 0.33 -25.59 -5.70
CA VAL A 76 1.61 -25.01 -5.32
C VAL A 76 1.87 -25.11 -3.82
N SER A 77 3.13 -25.25 -3.44
CA SER A 77 3.60 -25.15 -2.05
C SER A 77 4.00 -23.72 -1.74
N ILE A 78 3.43 -23.16 -0.67
CA ILE A 78 3.61 -21.76 -0.30
C ILE A 78 4.05 -21.67 1.15
N GLY A 79 5.10 -20.89 1.41
CA GLY A 79 5.40 -20.37 2.73
C GLY A 79 4.95 -18.92 2.86
N LEU A 80 4.38 -18.56 4.01
CA LEU A 80 4.04 -17.19 4.34
C LEU A 80 4.73 -16.78 5.64
N GLU A 81 5.31 -15.59 5.64
CA GLU A 81 5.88 -14.94 6.80
C GLU A 81 5.33 -13.52 6.90
N LEU A 82 5.14 -13.00 8.12
CA LEU A 82 4.78 -11.58 8.27
C LEU A 82 5.93 -10.72 7.74
N ASP A 83 5.61 -9.80 6.83
CA ASP A 83 6.56 -8.80 6.39
C ASP A 83 6.53 -7.63 7.37
N ALA A 84 7.54 -7.58 8.24
CA ALA A 84 7.76 -6.49 9.17
C ALA A 84 8.63 -5.36 8.58
N SER A 85 9.03 -5.46 7.31
CA SER A 85 9.88 -4.46 6.68
C SER A 85 9.17 -3.12 6.62
N ASP A 86 9.79 -2.08 7.18
CA ASP A 86 9.27 -0.73 7.04
C ASP A 86 9.52 -0.22 5.61
N ARG A 87 8.52 -0.41 4.76
CA ARG A 87 8.50 0.13 3.39
C ARG A 87 8.06 1.59 3.36
N SER A 88 8.08 2.31 4.49
CA SER A 88 7.76 3.74 4.50
C SER A 88 8.78 4.47 3.62
N LEU A 89 8.28 5.27 2.69
CA LEU A 89 9.15 6.13 1.91
C LEU A 89 9.52 7.29 2.82
N LYS A 90 10.83 7.49 3.06
CA LYS A 90 11.30 8.70 3.74
C LYS A 90 10.92 9.92 2.91
N ALA A 91 10.33 10.91 3.55
CA ALA A 91 10.03 12.17 2.89
C ALA A 91 11.34 12.88 2.52
N PRO A 92 11.47 13.45 1.31
CA PRO A 92 12.65 14.23 0.94
C PRO A 92 12.85 15.42 1.89
N ASP A 93 14.09 15.71 2.27
CA ASP A 93 14.40 16.77 3.25
C ASP A 93 13.85 18.14 2.84
N HIS A 94 13.92 18.47 1.55
CA HIS A 94 13.33 19.71 1.01
C HIS A 94 11.82 19.82 1.27
N LEU A 95 11.06 18.71 1.18
CA LEU A 95 9.63 18.73 1.52
C LEU A 95 9.43 18.99 3.01
N LEU A 96 10.19 18.31 3.87
CA LEU A 96 10.10 18.47 5.32
C LEU A 96 10.47 19.89 5.76
N GLY A 97 11.56 20.44 5.23
CA GLY A 97 11.99 21.81 5.50
C GLY A 97 10.98 22.86 5.04
N THR A 98 10.31 22.63 3.90
CA THR A 98 9.28 23.57 3.45
C THR A 98 7.99 23.48 4.28
N LEU A 99 7.66 22.29 4.79
CA LEU A 99 6.51 22.09 5.67
C LEU A 99 6.74 22.71 7.06
N SER A 100 7.92 22.52 7.65
CA SER A 100 8.22 23.04 9.01
C SER A 100 8.17 24.57 9.07
N ALA A 101 8.47 25.26 7.96
CA ALA A 101 8.33 26.71 7.86
C ALA A 101 6.87 27.20 7.75
N ARG A 102 5.88 26.29 7.65
CA ARG A 102 4.49 26.61 7.31
C ARG A 102 3.50 25.85 8.21
N PRO A 103 3.19 26.37 9.42
CA PRO A 103 2.43 25.63 10.44
C PRO A 103 1.07 25.07 9.99
N LEU A 104 0.33 25.83 9.18
CA LEU A 104 -0.96 25.37 8.63
C LEU A 104 -0.79 24.16 7.69
N ALA A 105 0.18 24.25 6.78
CA ALA A 105 0.48 23.16 5.85
C ALA A 105 1.03 21.94 6.58
N GLU A 106 1.88 22.13 7.59
CA GLU A 106 2.43 21.06 8.41
C GLU A 106 1.33 20.30 9.19
N SER A 107 0.42 21.04 9.83
CA SER A 107 -0.71 20.45 10.57
C SER A 107 -1.60 19.62 9.66
N ARG A 108 -1.95 20.15 8.47
CA ARG A 108 -2.75 19.43 7.47
C ARG A 108 -2.00 18.25 6.87
N TRP A 109 -0.69 18.36 6.65
CA TRP A 109 0.14 17.23 6.24
C TRP A 109 0.11 16.10 7.28
N LYS A 110 0.30 16.42 8.56
CA LYS A 110 0.26 15.46 9.67
C LYS A 110 -1.11 14.79 9.82
N SER A 111 -2.20 15.48 9.47
CA SER A 111 -3.55 14.92 9.51
C SER A 111 -3.87 13.94 8.37
N LEU A 112 -3.10 13.93 7.28
CA LEU A 112 -3.29 13.00 6.18
C LEU A 112 -3.05 11.54 6.59
N ALA A 113 -3.85 10.63 6.02
CA ALA A 113 -3.66 9.20 6.17
C ALA A 113 -2.23 8.78 5.75
N PRO A 114 -1.58 7.83 6.44
CA PRO A 114 -0.22 7.39 6.11
C PRO A 114 -0.05 6.96 4.66
N SER A 115 -1.05 6.26 4.08
CA SER A 115 -1.06 5.85 2.68
C SER A 115 -1.00 7.06 1.73
N LYS A 116 -1.74 8.12 2.04
CA LYS A 116 -1.78 9.36 1.25
C LYS A 116 -0.45 10.11 1.33
N ARG A 117 0.13 10.23 2.52
CA ARG A 117 1.49 10.78 2.68
C ARG A 117 2.52 10.00 1.87
N LYS A 118 2.48 8.66 1.93
CA LYS A 118 3.36 7.79 1.14
C LYS A 118 3.20 7.99 -0.36
N GLU A 119 1.97 8.16 -0.84
CA GLU A 119 1.66 8.43 -2.24
C GLU A 119 2.24 9.78 -2.72
N ILE A 120 2.07 10.83 -1.93
CA ILE A 120 2.60 12.17 -2.21
C ILE A 120 4.14 12.16 -2.19
N ILE A 121 4.75 11.51 -1.19
CA ILE A 121 6.21 11.35 -1.11
C ILE A 121 6.74 10.67 -2.36
N ARG A 122 6.09 9.59 -2.81
CA ARG A 122 6.47 8.89 -4.04
C ARG A 122 6.41 9.82 -5.24
N TYR A 123 5.29 10.51 -5.43
CA TYR A 123 5.10 11.44 -6.55
C TYR A 123 6.14 12.57 -6.57
N ILE A 124 6.48 13.14 -5.42
CA ILE A 124 7.51 14.18 -5.35
C ILE A 124 8.88 13.58 -5.68
N SER A 125 9.16 12.37 -5.19
CA SER A 125 10.46 11.71 -5.39
C SER A 125 10.71 11.31 -6.85
N THR A 126 9.67 10.99 -7.64
CA THR A 126 9.81 10.64 -9.07
C THR A 126 10.15 11.83 -9.98
N GLY A 127 10.11 13.07 -9.49
CA GLY A 127 10.53 14.24 -10.25
C GLY A 127 12.01 14.14 -10.63
N LYS A 128 12.32 14.07 -11.94
CA LYS A 128 13.68 13.82 -12.45
C LYS A 128 14.68 14.94 -12.14
N SER A 129 14.21 16.17 -11.96
CA SER A 129 15.04 17.35 -11.65
C SER A 129 14.59 18.03 -10.36
N ASN A 130 15.52 18.73 -9.70
CA ASN A 130 15.21 19.52 -8.50
C ASN A 130 14.13 20.57 -8.76
N ALA A 131 14.14 21.22 -9.93
CA ALA A 131 13.08 22.15 -10.34
C ALA A 131 11.69 21.48 -10.38
N THR A 132 11.60 20.24 -10.86
CA THR A 132 10.34 19.48 -10.89
C THR A 132 9.89 19.14 -9.47
N ARG A 133 10.80 18.69 -8.60
CA ARG A 133 10.50 18.40 -7.19
C ARG A 133 9.98 19.64 -6.48
N ASN A 134 10.64 20.79 -6.64
CA ASN A 134 10.25 22.06 -6.04
C ASN A 134 8.88 22.53 -6.53
N ARG A 135 8.61 22.41 -7.84
CA ARG A 135 7.29 22.71 -8.41
C ARG A 135 6.18 21.84 -7.81
N ASN A 136 6.45 20.55 -7.60
CA ASN A 136 5.49 19.62 -7.01
C ASN A 136 5.24 19.91 -5.53
N VAL A 137 6.30 20.26 -4.77
CA VAL A 137 6.18 20.73 -3.38
C VAL A 137 5.34 22.01 -3.32
N ALA A 138 5.60 23.00 -4.19
CA ALA A 138 4.82 24.24 -4.23
C ALA A 138 3.34 24.00 -4.58
N ARG A 139 3.02 23.04 -5.46
CA ARG A 139 1.64 22.63 -5.74
C ARG A 139 0.97 21.99 -4.53
N LEU A 140 1.66 21.08 -3.84
CA LEU A 140 1.17 20.47 -2.62
C LEU A 140 0.85 21.53 -1.57
N LEU A 141 1.75 22.47 -1.34
CA LEU A 141 1.56 23.52 -0.34
C LEU A 141 0.36 24.40 -0.66
N ARG A 142 0.16 24.78 -1.92
CA ARG A 142 -1.05 25.52 -2.34
C ARG A 142 -2.34 24.77 -2.00
N ILE A 143 -2.36 23.45 -2.14
CA ILE A 143 -3.52 22.64 -1.76
C ILE A 143 -3.68 22.63 -0.23
N LEU A 144 -2.60 22.34 0.49
CA LEU A 144 -2.61 22.26 1.96
C LEU A 144 -2.90 23.61 2.62
N GLU A 145 -2.65 24.75 1.96
CA GLU A 145 -2.92 26.08 2.49
C GLU A 145 -4.23 26.68 1.97
N SER A 146 -4.88 26.02 1.00
CA SER A 146 -6.16 26.47 0.49
C SER A 146 -7.22 26.50 1.60
N LYS A 147 -8.28 27.30 1.44
CA LYS A 147 -9.34 27.40 2.46
C LYS A 147 -9.91 26.02 2.83
N SER A 148 -10.15 25.17 1.84
CA SER A 148 -10.66 23.81 2.03
C SER A 148 -9.60 22.82 2.53
N GLY A 149 -8.31 23.07 2.31
CA GLY A 149 -7.25 22.08 2.57
C GLY A 149 -7.36 20.83 1.68
N ALA A 150 -8.20 20.89 0.65
CA ALA A 150 -8.53 19.79 -0.24
C ALA A 150 -8.23 20.16 -1.70
N GLY A 151 -7.89 19.17 -2.50
CA GLY A 151 -7.54 19.37 -3.90
C GLY A 151 -6.97 18.12 -4.55
N VAL A 152 -6.48 18.28 -5.78
CA VAL A 152 -5.89 17.17 -6.54
C VAL A 152 -4.44 17.52 -6.87
N LEU A 153 -3.52 16.68 -6.40
CA LEU A 153 -2.11 16.73 -6.77
C LEU A 153 -1.84 15.67 -7.83
N CYS A 154 -1.95 16.04 -9.11
CA CYS A 154 -1.63 15.14 -10.24
C CYS A 154 -2.34 13.77 -10.14
N GLY A 155 -3.66 13.79 -9.96
CA GLY A 155 -4.48 12.58 -9.77
C GLY A 155 -4.60 12.10 -8.32
N ILE A 156 -3.71 12.53 -7.43
CA ILE A 156 -3.80 12.20 -6.00
C ILE A 156 -4.84 13.12 -5.34
N ARG A 157 -6.01 12.57 -5.00
CA ARG A 157 -7.02 13.31 -4.24
C ARG A 157 -6.57 13.51 -2.79
N ILE A 158 -6.49 14.77 -2.38
CA ILE A 158 -6.20 15.23 -1.01
C ILE A 158 -7.52 15.75 -0.44
N THR A 159 -7.98 15.15 0.65
CA THR A 159 -9.19 15.56 1.36
C THR A 159 -8.82 16.06 2.74
N ASP A 160 -9.52 17.08 3.22
CA ASP A 160 -9.43 17.46 4.62
C ASP A 160 -10.12 16.38 5.46
N ARG A 161 -9.43 15.85 6.47
CA ARG A 161 -10.00 14.84 7.38
C ARG A 161 -11.22 15.37 8.15
N ARG A 162 -11.41 16.69 8.22
CA ARG A 162 -12.62 17.30 8.80
C ARG A 162 -13.90 16.92 8.04
N ASP A 163 -13.85 16.73 6.72
CA ASP A 163 -15.02 16.32 5.91
C ASP A 163 -15.29 14.82 5.94
N SER A 164 -14.27 13.98 6.16
CA SER A 164 -14.43 12.51 6.11
C SER A 164 -15.31 11.91 7.21
N ARG A 165 -15.70 12.70 8.23
CA ARG A 165 -16.68 12.28 9.25
C ARG A 165 -18.14 12.49 8.83
N LEU A 166 -18.42 13.14 7.70
CA LEU A 166 -19.79 13.32 7.19
C LEU A 166 -20.27 12.20 6.27
N THR A 167 -19.39 11.33 5.77
CA THR A 167 -19.75 10.27 4.79
C THR A 167 -19.81 8.87 5.42
N SER A 168 -20.03 8.76 6.73
CA SER A 168 -20.14 7.49 7.46
C SER A 168 -21.38 7.48 8.36
N ARG A 169 -22.53 7.81 7.77
CA ARG A 169 -23.85 7.55 8.34
C ARG A 169 -24.70 6.84 7.29
#